data_AF-A0A2C9KIG3-F1
#
_entry.id   AF-A0A2C9KIG3-F1
#
_cell.length_a   1.000
_cell.length_b   1.000
_cell.length_c   1.000
_cell.angle_alpha   90.00
_cell.angle_beta   90.00
_cell.angle_gamma   90.00
#
_symmetry.space_group_name_H-M   'P 1'
#
loop_
_entity.id
_entity.type
_entity.pdbx_description
1 polymer ?
#
loop_
_entity_poly.entity_id
_entity_poly.type
_entity_poly.pdbx_seq_one_letter_code
_entity_poly.pdbx_strand_id
1 'polypeptide(L)'
;MLTGPWMTLIYKNERKMKHLEMIPHVKVCIDKLKAIVDSPENLLSMPTDCFGQTLDAEDLVLRALRNVTVDEVFIEITKELAEGFCKVLQRQLSSYLDGSLSNPDAETVIRTSEAPLHNMHSERALGMFDFQYHRAHNATVGFRDGKVKFVINKTMSWLETKSVEEQQRIISFACRFAAKRREELTAREKQISVALRERLMMMAQQRDKKQRSQLEKAIRNGTEDLSKIPPERKAYCDLILAKSPTLIGKTLHHVWTNNQVDTVFKEVTNFQGSNIFILYTSETEATELSVYELVADIILGDASFVTD
;
A
#
# COMPACT_ATOMS: atom_id res chain seq x y z
N MET A 1 -7.38 -32.16 29.43
CA MET A 1 -8.72 -31.66 29.82
C MET A 1 -9.11 -30.34 29.15
N LEU A 2 -8.23 -29.33 29.08
CA LEU A 2 -8.57 -28.02 28.49
C LEU A 2 -7.89 -27.78 27.12
N THR A 3 -6.56 -27.84 27.06
CA THR A 3 -5.78 -27.41 25.88
C THR A 3 -5.74 -28.47 24.76
N GLY A 4 -5.51 -29.73 25.09
CA GLY A 4 -5.48 -30.83 24.11
C GLY A 4 -6.77 -30.94 23.29
N PRO A 5 -7.96 -31.00 23.92
CA PRO A 5 -9.24 -30.99 23.21
C PRO A 5 -9.41 -29.78 22.29
N TRP A 6 -8.96 -28.59 22.72
CA TRP A 6 -9.03 -27.37 21.91
C TRP A 6 -8.19 -27.50 20.63
N MET A 7 -7.00 -28.09 20.75
CA MET A 7 -6.13 -28.37 19.61
C MET A 7 -6.76 -29.37 18.64
N THR A 8 -7.41 -30.42 19.16
CA THR A 8 -8.05 -31.45 18.34
C THR A 8 -9.30 -30.94 17.62
N LEU A 9 -10.19 -30.25 18.35
CA LEU A 9 -11.49 -29.83 17.86
C LEU A 9 -11.39 -28.60 16.93
N ILE A 10 -10.65 -27.57 17.33
CA ILE A 10 -10.65 -26.26 16.64
C ILE A 10 -9.44 -26.10 15.73
N TYR A 11 -8.23 -26.41 16.20
CA TYR A 11 -7.01 -26.17 15.41
C TYR A 11 -6.76 -27.23 14.33
N LYS A 12 -6.79 -28.52 14.71
CA LYS A 12 -6.62 -29.63 13.77
C LYS A 12 -7.92 -29.91 13.01
N ASN A 13 -9.05 -29.65 13.65
CA ASN A 13 -10.39 -29.95 13.13
C ASN A 13 -10.46 -31.36 12.53
N GLU A 14 -10.10 -32.37 13.32
CA GLU A 14 -10.02 -33.77 12.85
C GLU A 14 -11.38 -34.28 12.32
N ARG A 15 -12.48 -33.75 12.87
CA ARG A 15 -13.85 -34.06 12.46
C ARG A 15 -14.32 -33.29 11.22
N LYS A 16 -13.47 -32.42 10.64
CA LYS A 16 -13.79 -31.56 9.48
C LYS A 16 -15.08 -30.76 9.65
N MET A 17 -15.36 -30.31 10.86
CA MET A 17 -16.53 -29.50 11.19
C MET A 17 -16.42 -28.12 10.52
N LYS A 18 -17.55 -27.58 10.11
CA LYS A 18 -17.65 -26.23 9.54
C LYS A 18 -17.60 -25.18 10.65
N HIS A 19 -17.29 -23.94 10.28
CA HIS A 19 -17.10 -22.86 11.25
C HIS A 19 -18.32 -22.68 12.17
N LEU A 20 -19.53 -22.69 11.60
CA LEU A 20 -20.76 -22.51 12.36
C LEU A 20 -21.17 -23.76 13.17
N GLU A 21 -20.71 -24.95 12.77
CA GLU A 21 -20.95 -26.20 13.50
C GLU A 21 -20.10 -26.29 14.79
N MET A 22 -19.05 -25.46 14.92
CA MET A 22 -18.23 -25.40 16.13
C MET A 22 -18.86 -24.56 17.24
N ILE A 23 -19.85 -23.71 16.92
CA ILE A 23 -20.48 -22.77 17.87
C ILE A 23 -21.11 -23.48 19.08
N PRO A 24 -21.90 -24.56 18.91
CA PRO A 24 -22.49 -25.26 20.05
C PRO A 24 -21.43 -25.81 21.00
N HIS A 25 -20.29 -26.28 20.48
CA HIS A 25 -19.18 -26.77 21.29
C HIS A 25 -18.53 -25.66 22.12
N VAL A 26 -18.37 -24.46 21.55
CA VAL A 26 -17.84 -23.30 22.29
C VAL A 26 -18.82 -22.87 23.40
N LYS A 27 -20.15 -22.91 23.15
CA LYS A 27 -21.16 -22.64 24.19
C LYS A 27 -21.06 -23.64 25.35
N VAL A 28 -20.96 -24.94 25.05
CA VAL A 28 -20.74 -26.00 26.07
C VAL A 28 -19.46 -25.74 26.87
N CYS A 29 -18.39 -25.30 26.21
CA CYS A 29 -17.14 -24.95 26.89
C CYS A 29 -17.28 -23.76 27.84
N ILE A 30 -18.00 -22.72 27.45
CA ILE A 30 -18.31 -21.59 28.33
C ILE A 30 -19.09 -22.05 29.56
N ASP A 31 -20.09 -22.92 29.39
CA ASP A 31 -20.90 -23.42 30.51
C ASP A 31 -20.08 -24.29 31.45
N LYS A 32 -19.18 -25.13 30.92
CA LYS A 32 -18.26 -25.95 31.71
C LYS A 32 -17.23 -25.09 32.46
N LEU A 33 -16.70 -24.05 31.83
CA LEU A 33 -15.79 -23.12 32.49
C LEU A 33 -16.49 -22.35 33.62
N LYS A 34 -17.75 -21.94 33.45
CA LYS A 34 -18.55 -21.35 34.54
C LYS A 34 -18.71 -22.32 35.72
N ALA A 35 -19.02 -23.58 35.44
CA ALA A 35 -19.09 -24.60 36.49
C ALA A 35 -17.74 -24.81 37.22
N ILE A 36 -16.61 -24.63 36.52
CA ILE A 36 -15.27 -24.64 37.13
C ILE A 36 -15.02 -23.37 37.96
N VAL A 37 -15.53 -22.21 37.55
CA VAL A 37 -15.46 -20.98 38.37
C VAL A 37 -16.25 -21.14 39.67
N ASP A 38 -17.40 -21.80 39.62
CA ASP A 38 -18.25 -22.07 40.78
C ASP A 38 -17.68 -23.16 41.71
N SER A 39 -16.89 -24.09 41.17
CA SER A 39 -16.25 -25.17 41.95
C SER A 39 -14.87 -25.55 41.38
N PRO A 40 -13.83 -24.72 41.61
CA PRO A 40 -12.50 -24.89 41.01
C PRO A 40 -11.78 -26.18 41.42
N GLU A 41 -12.05 -26.67 42.63
CA GLU A 41 -11.50 -27.90 43.19
C GLU A 41 -11.84 -29.15 42.37
N ASN A 42 -12.93 -29.10 41.60
CA ASN A 42 -13.41 -30.23 40.83
C ASN A 42 -12.76 -30.36 39.46
N LEU A 43 -11.90 -29.42 39.03
CA LEU A 43 -11.31 -29.44 37.69
C LEU A 43 -10.63 -30.78 37.37
N LEU A 44 -9.84 -31.32 38.29
CA LEU A 44 -9.06 -32.56 38.10
C LEU A 44 -9.94 -33.82 38.20
N SER A 45 -11.07 -33.74 38.92
CA SER A 45 -11.99 -34.86 39.12
C SER A 45 -13.05 -34.96 38.02
N MET A 46 -13.16 -33.98 37.12
CA MET A 46 -14.14 -34.00 36.04
C MET A 46 -14.00 -35.26 35.17
N PRO A 47 -15.11 -35.92 34.80
CA PRO A 47 -15.10 -37.08 33.90
C PRO A 47 -15.05 -36.68 32.41
N THR A 48 -15.33 -35.41 32.11
CA THR A 48 -15.40 -34.87 30.75
C THR A 48 -14.43 -33.73 30.54
N ASP A 49 -14.02 -33.54 29.29
CA ASP A 49 -13.23 -32.39 28.86
C ASP A 49 -14.06 -31.09 28.77
N CYS A 50 -13.42 -29.99 28.35
CA CYS A 50 -14.06 -28.69 28.17
C CYS A 50 -15.17 -28.68 27.10
N PHE A 51 -15.25 -29.64 26.19
CA PHE A 51 -16.31 -29.75 25.19
C PHE A 51 -17.35 -30.82 25.52
N GLY A 52 -17.26 -31.45 26.69
CA GLY A 52 -18.18 -32.50 27.15
C GLY A 52 -17.84 -33.91 26.66
N GLN A 53 -16.66 -34.16 26.09
CA GLN A 53 -16.23 -35.50 25.70
C GLN A 53 -15.64 -36.24 26.90
N THR A 54 -15.93 -37.53 27.01
CA THR A 54 -15.42 -38.37 28.10
C THR A 54 -13.89 -38.48 28.03
N LEU A 55 -13.24 -38.27 29.18
CA LEU A 55 -11.80 -38.43 29.29
C LEU A 55 -11.43 -39.92 29.38
N ASP A 56 -10.33 -40.29 28.75
CA ASP A 56 -9.80 -41.66 28.84
C ASP A 56 -9.27 -41.93 30.26
N ALA A 57 -9.88 -42.89 30.94
CA ALA A 57 -9.52 -43.26 32.31
C ALA A 57 -8.20 -44.03 32.39
N GLU A 58 -7.70 -44.56 31.27
CA GLU A 58 -6.42 -45.27 31.17
C GLU A 58 -5.24 -44.32 30.87
N ASP A 59 -5.49 -43.03 30.60
CA ASP A 59 -4.44 -42.04 30.36
C ASP A 59 -3.55 -41.86 31.60
N LEU A 60 -2.26 -42.19 31.45
CA LEU A 60 -1.25 -42.11 32.52
C LEU A 60 -1.08 -40.69 33.06
N VAL A 61 -1.20 -39.67 32.21
CA VAL A 61 -1.09 -38.26 32.59
C VAL A 61 -2.33 -37.84 33.37
N LEU A 62 -3.53 -38.26 32.95
CA LEU A 62 -4.76 -37.97 33.68
C LEU A 62 -4.77 -38.62 35.07
N ARG A 63 -4.29 -39.86 35.19
CA ARG A 63 -4.14 -40.56 36.48
C ARG A 63 -3.17 -39.83 37.40
N ALA A 64 -2.02 -39.39 36.88
CA ALA A 64 -1.05 -38.63 37.65
C ALA A 64 -1.65 -37.31 38.15
N LEU A 65 -2.37 -36.58 37.29
CA LEU A 65 -3.01 -35.32 37.65
C LEU A 65 -4.12 -35.48 38.70
N ARG A 66 -4.91 -36.56 38.65
CA ARG A 66 -5.97 -36.85 39.63
C ARG A 66 -5.46 -37.19 41.03
N ASN A 67 -4.20 -37.60 41.14
CA ASN A 67 -3.57 -37.93 42.43
C ASN A 67 -2.93 -36.73 43.13
N VAL A 68 -2.98 -35.53 42.52
CA VAL A 68 -2.43 -34.30 43.10
C VAL A 68 -3.37 -33.77 44.17
N THR A 69 -2.82 -33.35 45.31
CA THR A 69 -3.57 -32.65 46.36
C THR A 69 -3.90 -31.24 45.90
N VAL A 70 -5.19 -30.91 45.92
CA VAL A 70 -5.68 -29.56 45.63
C VAL A 70 -5.48 -28.69 46.86
N ASP A 71 -4.67 -27.63 46.73
CA ASP A 71 -4.43 -26.63 47.77
C ASP A 71 -5.16 -25.31 47.46
N GLU A 72 -5.14 -24.37 48.41
CA GLU A 72 -5.81 -23.07 48.26
C GLU A 72 -5.27 -22.29 47.05
N VAL A 73 -3.96 -22.38 46.80
CA VAL A 73 -3.30 -21.72 45.66
C VAL A 73 -3.82 -22.27 44.33
N PHE A 74 -4.00 -23.58 44.22
CA PHE A 74 -4.59 -24.21 43.04
C PHE A 74 -6.01 -23.70 42.79
N ILE A 75 -6.83 -23.56 43.84
CA ILE A 75 -8.22 -23.10 43.74
C ILE A 75 -8.27 -21.66 43.22
N GLU A 76 -7.46 -20.76 43.80
CA GLU A 76 -7.40 -19.36 43.38
C GLU A 76 -6.94 -19.21 41.93
N ILE A 77 -5.83 -19.87 41.55
CA ILE A 77 -5.31 -19.81 40.19
C ILE A 77 -6.30 -20.40 39.18
N THR A 78 -6.91 -21.54 39.51
CA THR A 78 -7.88 -22.20 38.62
C THR A 78 -9.09 -21.32 38.37
N LYS A 79 -9.60 -20.65 39.42
CA LYS A 79 -10.71 -19.72 39.32
C LYS A 79 -10.37 -18.53 38.42
N GLU A 80 -9.26 -17.86 38.67
CA GLU A 80 -8.81 -16.70 37.87
C GLU A 80 -8.58 -17.06 36.39
N LEU A 81 -7.96 -18.22 36.13
CA LEU A 81 -7.75 -18.70 34.77
C LEU A 81 -9.09 -19.02 34.08
N ALA A 82 -9.99 -19.73 34.75
CA ALA A 82 -11.30 -20.08 34.19
C ALA A 82 -12.15 -18.83 33.90
N GLU A 83 -12.16 -17.85 34.80
CA GLU A 83 -12.81 -16.56 34.58
C GLU A 83 -12.21 -15.80 33.38
N GLY A 84 -10.87 -15.78 33.28
CA GLY A 84 -10.16 -15.18 32.15
C GLY A 84 -10.56 -15.82 30.81
N PHE A 85 -10.57 -17.15 30.74
CA PHE A 85 -11.00 -17.89 29.55
C PHE A 85 -12.48 -17.64 29.24
N CYS A 86 -13.37 -17.66 30.22
CA CYS A 86 -14.79 -17.32 30.04
C CYS A 86 -14.97 -15.93 29.42
N LYS A 87 -14.28 -14.91 29.95
CA LYS A 87 -14.37 -13.53 29.43
C LYS A 87 -13.92 -13.44 27.98
N VAL A 88 -12.81 -14.09 27.62
CA VAL A 88 -12.29 -14.10 26.26
C VAL A 88 -13.26 -14.81 25.31
N LEU A 89 -13.74 -16.00 25.67
CA LEU A 89 -14.63 -16.78 24.83
C LEU A 89 -15.99 -16.09 24.66
N GLN A 90 -16.55 -15.51 25.71
CA GLN A 90 -17.80 -14.75 25.62
C GLN A 90 -17.64 -13.51 24.73
N ARG A 91 -16.54 -12.76 24.88
CA ARG A 91 -16.25 -11.61 24.01
C ARG A 91 -16.10 -12.03 22.55
N GLN A 92 -15.36 -13.11 22.29
CA GLN A 92 -15.20 -13.63 20.92
C GLN A 92 -16.54 -14.08 20.35
N LEU A 93 -17.37 -14.77 21.16
CA LEU A 93 -18.70 -15.20 20.75
C LEU A 93 -19.61 -14.01 20.44
N SER A 94 -19.65 -12.98 21.30
CA SER A 94 -20.47 -11.79 21.09
C SER A 94 -20.01 -10.99 19.87
N SER A 95 -18.71 -10.85 19.65
CA SER A 95 -18.17 -10.13 18.49
C SER A 95 -18.37 -10.88 17.17
N TYR A 96 -18.49 -12.21 17.21
CA TYR A 96 -18.58 -13.04 16.01
C TYR A 96 -20.01 -13.48 15.67
N LEU A 97 -20.90 -13.55 16.67
CA LEU A 97 -22.24 -14.12 16.55
C LEU A 97 -23.37 -13.13 16.85
N ASP A 98 -23.16 -11.84 16.59
CA ASP A 98 -24.23 -10.87 16.76
C ASP A 98 -25.31 -11.03 15.67
N GLY A 99 -26.58 -10.88 16.05
CA GLY A 99 -27.72 -10.96 15.14
C GLY A 99 -28.00 -12.36 14.56
N SER A 100 -28.15 -12.45 13.23
CA SER A 100 -28.60 -13.64 12.50
C SER A 100 -27.61 -14.82 12.49
N LEU A 101 -26.36 -14.60 12.95
CA LEU A 101 -25.32 -15.63 13.03
C LEU A 101 -25.29 -16.37 14.37
N SER A 102 -26.02 -15.89 15.38
CA SER A 102 -26.13 -16.52 16.72
C SER A 102 -26.76 -17.90 16.70
N ASN A 103 -27.74 -18.08 15.81
CA ASN A 103 -28.45 -19.31 15.51
C ASN A 103 -28.65 -19.38 13.99
N PRO A 104 -27.60 -19.79 13.23
CA PRO A 104 -27.66 -19.75 11.78
C PRO A 104 -28.65 -20.79 11.26
N ASP A 105 -29.43 -20.41 10.25
CA ASP A 105 -30.30 -21.33 9.52
C ASP A 105 -29.47 -22.31 8.67
N ALA A 106 -30.10 -23.41 8.25
CA ALA A 106 -29.44 -24.45 7.45
C ALA A 106 -28.83 -23.87 6.14
N GLU A 107 -29.46 -22.86 5.56
CA GLU A 107 -28.98 -22.17 4.36
C GLU A 107 -27.70 -21.37 4.63
N THR A 108 -27.62 -20.62 5.72
CA THR A 108 -26.41 -19.88 6.10
C THR A 108 -25.26 -20.82 6.42
N VAL A 109 -25.52 -21.97 7.05
CA VAL A 109 -24.50 -23.01 7.28
C VAL A 109 -23.97 -23.58 5.96
N ILE A 110 -24.82 -23.77 4.95
CA ILE A 110 -24.39 -24.20 3.62
C ILE A 110 -23.56 -23.10 2.95
N ARG A 111 -24.04 -21.85 2.94
CA ARG A 111 -23.34 -20.72 2.30
C ARG A 111 -21.97 -20.42 2.92
N THR A 112 -21.82 -20.63 4.22
CA THR A 112 -20.55 -20.37 4.94
C THR A 112 -19.67 -21.61 5.06
N SER A 113 -20.12 -22.76 4.55
CA SER A 113 -19.40 -24.04 4.65
C SER A 113 -18.04 -24.04 3.94
N GLU A 114 -17.88 -23.17 2.95
CA GLU A 114 -16.65 -23.02 2.17
C GLU A 114 -15.71 -21.96 2.75
N ALA A 115 -16.16 -21.22 3.78
CA ALA A 115 -15.34 -20.21 4.42
C ALA A 115 -14.17 -20.86 5.18
N PRO A 116 -12.95 -20.31 5.10
CA PRO A 116 -11.82 -20.80 5.86
C PRO A 116 -12.08 -20.72 7.38
N LEU A 117 -11.73 -21.78 8.09
CA LEU A 117 -12.02 -21.93 9.53
C LEU A 117 -11.13 -21.05 10.43
N HIS A 118 -9.99 -20.60 9.92
CA HIS A 118 -8.98 -19.90 10.71
C HIS A 118 -8.18 -18.91 9.83
N ASN A 119 -7.48 -17.97 10.49
CA ASN A 119 -6.72 -16.91 9.82
C ASN A 119 -5.48 -17.41 9.04
N MET A 120 -5.04 -18.68 9.18
CA MET A 120 -3.96 -19.23 8.32
C MET A 120 -4.33 -19.28 6.83
N HIS A 121 -5.54 -18.88 6.46
CA HIS A 121 -5.90 -18.72 5.06
C HIS A 121 -4.98 -17.73 4.33
N SER A 122 -4.66 -16.61 4.97
CA SER A 122 -3.77 -15.58 4.41
C SER A 122 -2.35 -16.14 4.23
N GLU A 123 -1.83 -16.82 5.25
CA GLU A 123 -0.51 -17.48 5.20
C GLU A 123 -0.45 -18.55 4.11
N ARG A 124 -1.48 -19.39 4.00
CA ARG A 124 -1.57 -20.43 2.96
C ARG A 124 -1.64 -19.80 1.57
N ALA A 125 -2.45 -18.74 1.40
CA ALA A 125 -2.54 -18.02 0.13
C ALA A 125 -1.19 -17.41 -0.26
N LEU A 126 -0.48 -16.82 0.70
CA LEU A 126 0.86 -16.27 0.50
C LEU A 126 1.86 -17.38 0.12
N GLY A 127 1.90 -18.48 0.87
CA GLY A 127 2.79 -19.61 0.56
C GLY A 127 2.52 -20.24 -0.81
N MET A 128 1.24 -20.34 -1.21
CA MET A 128 0.88 -20.79 -2.56
C MET A 128 1.33 -19.80 -3.64
N PHE A 129 1.20 -18.49 -3.37
CA PHE A 129 1.62 -17.46 -4.28
C PHE A 129 3.16 -17.43 -4.44
N ASP A 130 3.89 -17.53 -3.34
CA ASP A 130 5.35 -17.61 -3.29
C ASP A 130 5.87 -18.82 -4.08
N PHE A 131 5.26 -19.99 -3.87
CA PHE A 131 5.56 -21.17 -4.67
C PHE A 131 5.35 -20.93 -6.18
N GLN A 132 4.24 -20.28 -6.59
CA GLN A 132 4.04 -19.94 -7.99
C GLN A 132 5.01 -18.88 -8.50
N TYR A 133 5.46 -17.97 -7.63
CA TYR A 133 6.48 -16.97 -7.94
C TYR A 133 7.77 -17.65 -8.35
N HIS A 134 8.25 -18.60 -7.53
CA HIS A 134 9.47 -19.36 -7.79
C HIS A 134 9.34 -20.38 -8.93
N ARG A 135 8.16 -20.97 -9.12
CA ARG A 135 7.97 -21.96 -10.18
C ARG A 135 7.86 -21.33 -11.57
N ALA A 136 7.32 -20.11 -11.67
CA ALA A 136 7.00 -19.47 -12.94
C ALA A 136 7.41 -17.99 -12.94
N HIS A 137 8.71 -17.71 -12.80
CA HIS A 137 9.28 -16.35 -12.68
C HIS A 137 8.87 -15.37 -13.78
N ASN A 138 8.62 -15.86 -14.99
CA ASN A 138 8.22 -15.01 -16.13
C ASN A 138 6.70 -14.80 -16.26
N ALA A 139 5.89 -15.47 -15.44
CA ALA A 139 4.45 -15.28 -15.44
C ALA A 139 4.05 -13.97 -14.76
N THR A 140 2.99 -13.33 -15.24
CA THR A 140 2.48 -12.10 -14.63
C THR A 140 1.90 -12.37 -13.23
N VAL A 141 1.95 -11.35 -12.37
CA VAL A 141 1.34 -11.40 -11.02
C VAL A 141 -0.14 -11.81 -11.10
N GLY A 142 -0.89 -11.25 -12.05
CA GLY A 142 -2.31 -11.58 -12.24
C GLY A 142 -2.55 -13.04 -12.63
N PHE A 143 -1.66 -13.66 -13.42
CA PHE A 143 -1.77 -15.08 -13.74
C PHE A 143 -1.56 -15.96 -12.50
N ARG A 144 -0.54 -15.64 -11.69
CA ARG A 144 -0.25 -16.38 -10.45
C ARG A 144 -1.38 -16.24 -9.44
N ASP A 145 -1.87 -15.02 -9.24
CA ASP A 145 -3.01 -14.71 -8.38
C ASP A 145 -4.26 -15.46 -8.83
N GLY A 146 -4.58 -15.43 -10.12
CA GLY A 146 -5.70 -16.17 -10.69
C GLY A 146 -5.60 -17.68 -10.43
N LYS A 147 -4.40 -18.25 -10.53
CA LYS A 147 -4.17 -19.66 -10.24
C LYS A 147 -4.35 -20.01 -8.77
N VAL A 148 -3.82 -19.18 -7.86
CA VAL A 148 -4.00 -19.38 -6.41
C VAL A 148 -5.49 -19.30 -6.05
N LYS A 149 -6.20 -18.29 -6.56
CA LYS A 149 -7.66 -18.15 -6.37
C LYS A 149 -8.46 -19.31 -6.94
N PHE A 150 -8.09 -19.80 -8.13
CA PHE A 150 -8.76 -20.95 -8.75
C PHE A 150 -8.68 -22.21 -7.87
N VAL A 151 -7.52 -22.44 -7.23
CA VAL A 151 -7.33 -23.56 -6.30
C VAL A 151 -8.07 -23.33 -4.99
N ILE A 152 -7.89 -22.15 -4.39
CA ILE A 152 -8.49 -21.79 -3.10
C ILE A 152 -10.02 -21.86 -3.15
N ASN A 153 -10.62 -21.31 -4.20
CA ASN A 153 -12.07 -21.27 -4.39
C ASN A 153 -12.63 -22.59 -4.94
N LYS A 154 -11.80 -23.64 -5.06
CA LYS A 154 -12.19 -24.95 -5.62
C LYS A 154 -12.94 -24.82 -6.95
N THR A 155 -12.52 -23.86 -7.78
CA THR A 155 -13.25 -23.49 -8.99
C THR A 155 -13.30 -24.66 -9.98
N MET A 156 -12.29 -25.53 -9.98
CA MET A 156 -12.31 -26.77 -10.78
C MET A 156 -13.47 -27.68 -10.37
N SER A 157 -13.58 -28.01 -9.08
CA SER A 157 -14.63 -28.88 -8.57
C SER A 157 -16.01 -28.27 -8.80
N TRP A 158 -16.16 -26.95 -8.67
CA TRP A 158 -17.39 -26.26 -9.02
C TRP A 158 -17.72 -26.37 -10.52
N LEU A 159 -16.74 -26.20 -11.41
CA LEU A 159 -16.94 -26.37 -12.86
C LEU A 159 -17.37 -27.80 -13.19
N GLU A 160 -16.77 -28.81 -12.57
CA GLU A 160 -17.08 -30.23 -12.78
C GLU A 160 -18.55 -30.58 -12.45
N THR A 161 -19.21 -29.82 -11.57
CA THR A 161 -20.66 -30.00 -11.29
C THR A 161 -21.59 -29.52 -12.41
N LYS A 162 -21.07 -28.78 -13.39
CA LYS A 162 -21.84 -28.19 -14.50
C LYS A 162 -21.85 -29.08 -15.72
N SER A 163 -22.85 -28.91 -16.59
CA SER A 163 -22.88 -29.59 -17.89
C SER A 163 -21.71 -29.11 -18.77
N VAL A 164 -21.28 -29.95 -19.70
CA VAL A 164 -20.17 -29.63 -20.62
C VAL A 164 -20.43 -28.33 -21.40
N GLU A 165 -21.67 -28.12 -21.83
CA GLU A 165 -22.11 -26.91 -22.53
C GLU A 165 -21.99 -25.66 -21.65
N GLU A 166 -22.39 -25.76 -20.38
CA GLU A 166 -22.31 -24.66 -19.43
C GLU A 166 -20.86 -24.36 -19.04
N GLN A 167 -20.03 -25.39 -18.84
CA GLN A 167 -18.60 -25.25 -18.61
C GLN A 167 -17.92 -24.48 -19.76
N GLN A 168 -18.18 -24.89 -21.01
CA GLN A 168 -17.60 -24.25 -22.19
C GLN A 168 -18.04 -22.79 -22.30
N ARG A 169 -19.29 -22.48 -21.97
CA ARG A 169 -19.80 -21.10 -21.95
C ARG A 169 -19.08 -20.24 -20.90
N ILE A 170 -18.89 -20.76 -19.69
CA ILE A 170 -18.21 -20.07 -18.58
C ILE A 170 -16.74 -19.81 -18.94
N ILE A 171 -16.03 -20.83 -19.43
CA ILE A 171 -14.62 -20.72 -19.84
C ILE A 171 -14.47 -19.70 -20.98
N SER A 172 -15.33 -19.78 -22.00
CA SER A 172 -15.31 -18.85 -23.14
C SER A 172 -15.54 -17.41 -22.69
N PHE A 173 -16.49 -17.21 -21.76
CA PHE A 173 -16.74 -15.90 -21.16
C PHE A 173 -15.51 -15.39 -20.39
N ALA A 174 -14.91 -16.22 -19.54
CA ALA A 174 -13.73 -15.86 -18.76
C ALA A 174 -12.54 -15.47 -19.65
N CYS A 175 -12.29 -16.22 -20.72
CA CYS A 175 -11.23 -15.91 -21.69
C CYS A 175 -11.45 -14.54 -22.37
N ARG A 176 -12.67 -14.26 -22.84
CA ARG A 176 -13.02 -12.97 -23.45
C ARG A 176 -12.86 -11.82 -22.46
N PHE A 177 -13.35 -12.00 -21.25
CA PHE A 177 -13.26 -10.98 -20.21
C PHE A 177 -11.81 -10.72 -19.79
N ALA A 178 -10.98 -11.76 -19.67
CA ALA A 178 -9.57 -11.64 -19.36
C ALA A 178 -8.79 -10.88 -20.46
N ALA A 179 -9.12 -11.12 -21.73
CA ALA A 179 -8.53 -10.37 -22.85
C ALA A 179 -8.87 -8.87 -22.75
N LYS A 180 -10.15 -8.54 -22.56
CA LYS A 180 -10.60 -7.15 -22.38
C LYS A 180 -9.91 -6.47 -21.19
N ARG A 181 -9.81 -7.16 -20.06
CA ARG A 181 -9.19 -6.62 -18.84
C ARG A 181 -7.69 -6.35 -19.02
N ARG A 182 -6.98 -7.18 -19.78
CA ARG A 182 -5.57 -6.94 -20.13
C ARG A 182 -5.40 -5.69 -20.98
N GLU A 183 -6.29 -5.49 -21.95
CA GLU A 183 -6.28 -4.31 -22.81
C GLU A 183 -6.55 -3.03 -22.01
N GLU A 184 -7.55 -3.05 -21.12
CA GLU A 184 -7.85 -1.95 -20.19
C GLU A 184 -6.66 -1.63 -19.28
N LEU A 185 -5.98 -2.65 -18.77
CA LEU A 185 -4.83 -2.49 -17.88
C LEU A 185 -3.64 -1.86 -18.62
N THR A 186 -3.32 -2.33 -19.83
CA THR A 186 -2.26 -1.75 -20.67
C THR A 186 -2.57 -0.28 -21.03
N ALA A 187 -3.83 0.03 -21.36
CA ALA A 187 -4.25 1.40 -21.63
C ALA A 187 -4.07 2.30 -20.40
N ARG A 188 -4.44 1.80 -19.21
CA ARG A 188 -4.29 2.52 -17.95
C ARG A 188 -2.82 2.73 -17.58
N GLU A 189 -1.96 1.73 -17.76
CA GLU A 189 -0.52 1.84 -17.52
C GLU A 189 0.11 2.91 -18.43
N LYS A 190 -0.31 2.97 -19.70
CA LYS A 190 0.12 4.01 -20.63
C LYS A 190 -0.30 5.41 -20.16
N GLN A 191 -1.54 5.58 -19.71
CA GLN A 191 -2.02 6.85 -19.15
C GLN A 191 -1.24 7.27 -17.91
N ILE A 192 -1.00 6.33 -16.98
CA ILE A 192 -0.22 6.59 -15.76
C ILE A 192 1.22 7.01 -16.12
N SER A 193 1.84 6.34 -17.10
CA SER A 193 3.19 6.65 -17.55
C SER A 193 3.30 8.07 -18.15
N VAL A 194 2.31 8.46 -18.97
CA VAL A 194 2.23 9.82 -19.52
C VAL A 194 2.05 10.86 -18.40
N ALA A 195 1.07 10.64 -17.51
CA ALA A 195 0.82 11.54 -16.39
C ALA A 195 2.04 11.67 -15.45
N LEU A 196 2.77 10.57 -15.22
CA LEU A 196 4.00 10.59 -14.43
C LEU A 196 5.09 11.42 -15.10
N ARG A 197 5.26 11.27 -16.42
CA ARG A 197 6.23 12.08 -17.19
C ARG A 197 5.89 13.56 -17.14
N GLU A 198 4.64 13.93 -17.36
CA GLU A 198 4.17 15.31 -17.27
C GLU A 198 4.39 15.88 -15.87
N ARG A 199 4.10 15.10 -14.83
CA ARG A 199 4.32 15.52 -13.44
C ARG A 199 5.80 15.74 -13.14
N LEU A 200 6.69 14.87 -13.63
CA LEU A 200 8.14 15.03 -13.48
C LEU A 200 8.64 16.27 -14.21
N MET A 201 8.15 16.54 -15.42
CA MET A 201 8.49 17.76 -16.18
C MET A 201 8.02 19.03 -15.45
N MET A 202 6.79 19.05 -14.93
CA MET A 202 6.30 20.17 -14.14
C MET A 202 7.11 20.39 -12.86
N MET A 203 7.47 19.32 -12.15
CA MET A 203 8.30 19.42 -10.95
C MET A 203 9.71 19.94 -11.27
N ALA A 204 10.30 19.53 -12.39
CA ALA A 204 11.58 20.06 -12.86
C ALA A 204 11.46 21.57 -13.17
N GLN A 205 10.46 21.98 -13.95
CA GLN A 205 10.22 23.40 -14.27
C GLN A 205 9.98 24.25 -13.00
N GLN A 206 9.25 23.73 -12.01
CA GLN A 206 9.04 24.43 -10.75
C GLN A 206 10.33 24.57 -9.94
N ARG A 207 11.19 23.54 -9.95
CA ARG A 207 12.50 23.59 -9.30
C ARG A 207 13.39 24.63 -9.96
N ASP A 208 13.44 24.66 -11.29
CA ASP A 208 14.24 25.62 -12.06
C ASP A 208 13.75 27.05 -11.82
N LYS A 209 12.43 27.29 -11.87
CA LYS A 209 11.83 28.58 -11.52
C LYS A 209 12.16 29.03 -10.10
N LYS A 210 12.14 28.10 -9.13
CA LYS A 210 12.50 28.40 -7.74
C LYS A 210 13.97 28.75 -7.60
N GLN A 211 14.86 28.03 -8.29
CA GLN A 211 16.29 28.34 -8.32
C GLN A 211 16.56 29.71 -8.93
N ARG A 212 15.92 30.03 -10.07
CA ARG A 212 15.99 31.36 -10.69
C ARG A 212 15.53 32.47 -9.76
N SER A 213 14.37 32.32 -9.12
CA SER A 213 13.85 33.32 -8.18
C SER A 213 14.74 33.48 -6.93
N GLN A 214 15.36 32.41 -6.45
CA GLN A 214 16.32 32.48 -5.34
C GLN A 214 17.59 33.24 -5.74
N LEU A 215 18.12 32.95 -6.93
CA LEU A 215 19.30 33.63 -7.47
C LEU A 215 19.02 35.12 -7.71
N GLU A 216 17.89 35.46 -8.33
CA GLU A 216 17.46 36.85 -8.54
C GLU A 216 17.39 37.62 -7.22
N LYS A 217 16.80 37.03 -6.17
CA LYS A 217 16.76 37.63 -4.82
C LYS A 217 18.15 37.79 -4.21
N ALA A 218 19.04 36.82 -4.38
CA ALA A 218 20.41 36.88 -3.88
C ALA A 218 21.22 38.00 -4.57
N ILE A 219 21.07 38.16 -5.88
CA ILE A 219 21.68 39.25 -6.64
C ILE A 219 21.10 40.60 -6.18
N ARG A 220 19.77 40.71 -6.05
CA ARG A 220 19.11 41.94 -5.59
C ARG A 220 19.58 42.37 -4.19
N ASN A 221 19.80 41.41 -3.30
CA ASN A 221 20.27 41.67 -1.94
C ASN A 221 21.80 41.84 -1.84
N GLY A 222 22.53 41.68 -2.95
CA GLY A 222 23.99 41.78 -2.98
C GLY A 222 24.72 40.66 -2.23
N THR A 223 24.04 39.55 -1.95
CA THR A 223 24.60 38.40 -1.21
C THR A 223 25.25 37.35 -2.12
N GLU A 224 25.06 37.47 -3.43
CA GLU A 224 25.61 36.53 -4.41
C GLU A 224 27.07 36.86 -4.73
N ASP A 225 27.94 35.84 -4.66
CA ASP A 225 29.37 36.00 -4.93
C ASP A 225 29.66 35.81 -6.44
N LEU A 226 29.62 36.93 -7.17
CA LEU A 226 29.90 36.97 -8.61
C LEU A 226 31.36 36.63 -8.97
N SER A 227 32.25 36.41 -8.00
CA SER A 227 33.65 36.02 -8.28
C SER A 227 33.81 34.60 -8.81
N LYS A 228 32.78 33.75 -8.68
CA LYS A 228 32.77 32.36 -9.16
C LYS A 228 32.39 32.21 -10.63
N ILE A 229 32.07 33.31 -11.29
CA ILE A 229 31.58 33.36 -12.67
C ILE A 229 32.77 33.64 -13.60
N PRO A 230 32.80 33.08 -14.82
CA PRO A 230 33.81 33.44 -15.81
C PRO A 230 33.99 34.95 -15.95
N PRO A 231 35.24 35.47 -16.01
CA PRO A 231 35.53 36.90 -15.94
C PRO A 231 34.87 37.71 -17.06
N GLU A 232 34.71 37.11 -18.24
CA GLU A 232 34.02 37.72 -19.39
C GLU A 232 32.54 38.00 -19.09
N ARG A 233 31.84 37.04 -18.48
CA ARG A 233 30.43 37.20 -18.08
C ARG A 233 30.27 38.17 -16.93
N LYS A 234 31.21 38.14 -15.98
CA LYS A 234 31.22 39.06 -14.84
C LYS A 234 31.28 40.52 -15.29
N ALA A 235 32.12 40.84 -16.28
CA ALA A 235 32.20 42.21 -16.83
C ALA A 235 30.85 42.71 -17.36
N TYR A 236 30.09 41.85 -18.07
CA TYR A 236 28.75 42.20 -18.53
C TYR A 236 27.74 42.32 -17.40
N CYS A 237 27.78 41.42 -16.40
CA CYS A 237 26.93 41.54 -15.20
C CYS A 237 27.17 42.88 -14.47
N ASP A 238 28.44 43.28 -14.30
CA ASP A 238 28.80 44.53 -13.65
C ASP A 238 28.31 45.74 -14.46
N LEU A 239 28.43 45.72 -15.80
CA LEU A 239 27.90 46.76 -16.68
C LEU A 239 26.37 46.86 -16.63
N ILE A 240 25.67 45.72 -16.54
CA ILE A 240 24.20 45.67 -16.44
C ILE A 240 23.74 46.22 -15.09
N LEU A 241 24.37 45.82 -13.99
CA LEU A 241 24.07 46.33 -12.65
C LEU A 241 24.38 47.82 -12.51
N ALA A 242 25.45 48.29 -13.17
CA ALA A 242 25.82 49.71 -13.25
C ALA A 242 24.93 50.51 -14.23
N LYS A 243 24.05 49.86 -14.99
CA LYS A 243 23.17 50.46 -16.00
C LYS A 243 23.96 51.28 -17.02
N SER A 244 25.08 50.72 -17.48
CA SER A 244 25.98 51.42 -18.38
C SER A 244 25.31 51.68 -19.75
N PRO A 245 25.35 52.92 -20.28
CA PRO A 245 24.81 53.22 -21.60
C PRO A 245 25.57 52.50 -22.73
N THR A 246 26.76 51.97 -22.46
CA THR A 246 27.57 51.18 -23.42
C THR A 246 26.91 49.85 -23.83
N LEU A 247 25.90 49.41 -23.08
CA LEU A 247 25.14 48.20 -23.40
C LEU A 247 24.02 48.47 -24.41
N ILE A 248 23.58 49.72 -24.57
CA ILE A 248 22.54 50.08 -25.54
C ILE A 248 23.08 49.84 -26.95
N GLY A 249 22.33 49.11 -27.76
CA GLY A 249 22.72 48.71 -29.11
C GLY A 249 23.57 47.43 -29.19
N LYS A 250 23.91 46.81 -28.06
CA LYS A 250 24.64 45.54 -28.07
C LYS A 250 23.70 44.35 -28.28
N THR A 251 24.16 43.44 -29.13
CA THR A 251 23.46 42.19 -29.41
C THR A 251 23.73 41.16 -28.31
N LEU A 252 22.68 40.59 -27.76
CA LEU A 252 22.72 39.48 -26.82
C LEU A 252 22.01 38.27 -27.39
N HIS A 253 22.56 37.11 -27.09
CA HIS A 253 21.99 35.81 -27.35
C HIS A 253 21.28 35.34 -26.09
N HIS A 254 19.96 35.13 -26.14
CA HIS A 254 19.19 34.74 -24.95
C HIS A 254 18.16 33.65 -25.30
N VAL A 255 18.31 32.51 -24.63
CA VAL A 255 17.54 31.28 -24.80
C VAL A 255 16.32 31.30 -23.88
N TRP A 256 15.12 31.25 -24.47
CA TRP A 256 13.87 31.10 -23.72
C TRP A 256 13.35 29.67 -23.83
N THR A 257 13.27 28.97 -22.71
CA THR A 257 12.72 27.61 -22.61
C THR A 257 11.18 27.65 -22.59
N ASN A 258 10.58 28.08 -23.70
CA ASN A 258 9.18 27.83 -23.99
C ASN A 258 9.09 27.24 -25.41
N ASN A 259 9.05 25.91 -25.49
CA ASN A 259 8.70 25.15 -26.70
C ASN A 259 9.76 25.04 -27.82
N GLN A 260 10.97 24.59 -27.51
CA GLN A 260 11.91 23.96 -28.49
C GLN A 260 12.40 24.84 -29.66
N VAL A 261 12.15 26.15 -29.65
CA VAL A 261 12.77 27.09 -30.60
C VAL A 261 13.88 27.82 -29.86
N ASP A 262 15.09 27.35 -30.08
CA ASP A 262 16.30 27.91 -29.49
C ASP A 262 16.73 29.16 -30.25
N THR A 263 17.22 30.13 -29.48
CA THR A 263 18.02 31.29 -29.92
C THR A 263 17.25 32.44 -30.57
N VAL A 264 17.12 33.56 -29.83
CA VAL A 264 16.66 34.84 -30.34
C VAL A 264 17.79 35.85 -30.14
N PHE A 265 18.24 36.48 -31.23
CA PHE A 265 19.15 37.63 -31.16
C PHE A 265 18.37 38.84 -30.70
N LYS A 266 18.94 39.58 -29.76
CA LYS A 266 18.23 40.66 -29.08
C LYS A 266 19.12 41.88 -28.94
N GLU A 267 18.55 43.06 -29.04
CA GLU A 267 19.26 44.32 -28.85
C GLU A 267 18.75 45.02 -27.60
N VAL A 268 19.66 45.51 -26.76
CA VAL A 268 19.29 46.34 -25.60
C VAL A 268 18.93 47.73 -26.12
N THR A 269 17.68 48.15 -25.89
CA THR A 269 17.19 49.43 -26.41
C THR A 269 17.29 50.55 -25.38
N ASN A 270 16.97 50.27 -24.10
CA ASN A 270 16.99 51.28 -23.05
C ASN A 270 17.04 50.68 -21.63
N PHE A 271 17.35 51.53 -20.65
CA PHE A 271 17.20 51.26 -19.22
C PHE A 271 16.20 52.25 -18.60
N GLN A 272 15.23 51.76 -17.84
CA GLN A 272 14.32 52.62 -17.06
C GLN A 272 14.21 52.09 -15.63
N GLY A 273 14.65 52.89 -14.65
CA GLY A 273 14.63 52.45 -13.26
C GLY A 273 15.46 51.17 -13.07
N SER A 274 14.83 50.10 -12.59
CA SER A 274 15.47 48.77 -12.39
C SER A 274 15.19 47.79 -13.54
N ASN A 275 14.65 48.29 -14.65
CA ASN A 275 14.24 47.48 -15.79
C ASN A 275 15.11 47.78 -17.01
N ILE A 276 15.35 46.75 -17.81
CA ILE A 276 16.03 46.80 -19.10
C ILE A 276 15.03 46.44 -20.20
N PHE A 277 15.05 47.20 -21.29
CA PHE A 277 14.21 46.96 -22.45
C PHE A 277 15.03 46.26 -23.53
N ILE A 278 14.51 45.14 -24.00
CA ILE A 278 15.19 44.26 -24.94
C ILE A 278 14.27 44.02 -26.12
N LEU A 279 14.73 44.31 -27.34
CA LEU A 279 14.00 44.02 -28.57
C LEU A 279 14.39 42.63 -29.08
N TYR A 280 13.39 41.80 -29.39
CA TYR A 280 13.57 40.42 -29.82
C TYR A 280 13.37 40.31 -31.33
N THR A 281 14.18 39.53 -32.06
CA THR A 281 14.00 39.38 -33.53
C THR A 281 12.63 38.86 -33.94
N SER A 282 11.91 38.18 -33.05
CA SER A 282 10.55 37.68 -33.28
C SER A 282 9.44 38.66 -32.88
N GLU A 283 9.76 39.78 -32.22
CA GLU A 283 8.77 40.70 -31.65
C GLU A 283 8.96 42.12 -32.19
N THR A 284 7.86 42.82 -32.44
CA THR A 284 7.88 44.22 -32.90
C THR A 284 8.02 45.23 -31.77
N GLU A 285 7.79 44.79 -30.52
CA GLU A 285 7.83 45.63 -29.32
C GLU A 285 8.97 45.19 -28.40
N ALA A 286 9.54 46.14 -27.66
CA ALA A 286 10.60 45.83 -26.69
C ALA A 286 9.98 45.21 -25.44
N THR A 287 10.47 44.04 -25.06
CA THR A 287 10.06 43.34 -23.84
C THR A 287 10.81 43.91 -22.63
N GLU A 288 10.06 44.22 -21.58
CA GLU A 288 10.58 44.72 -20.31
C GLU A 288 11.05 43.57 -19.43
N LEU A 289 12.30 43.63 -18.97
CA LEU A 289 12.90 42.64 -18.08
C LEU A 289 13.54 43.31 -16.87
N SER A 290 13.57 42.65 -15.71
CA SER A 290 14.32 43.15 -14.56
C SER A 290 15.83 43.05 -14.83
N VAL A 291 16.60 44.06 -14.43
CA VAL A 291 18.08 44.03 -14.48
C VAL A 291 18.63 42.80 -13.73
N TYR A 292 18.00 42.42 -12.62
CA TYR A 292 18.40 41.25 -11.82
C TYR A 292 18.06 39.92 -12.50
N GLU A 293 16.97 39.89 -13.26
CA GLU A 293 16.54 38.72 -14.03
C GLU A 293 17.53 38.45 -15.18
N LEU A 294 17.93 39.49 -15.92
CA LEU A 294 18.92 39.34 -17.00
C LEU A 294 20.28 38.90 -16.45
N VAL A 295 20.70 39.43 -15.30
CA VAL A 295 21.94 38.98 -14.65
C VAL A 295 21.82 37.51 -14.28
N ALA A 296 20.72 37.09 -13.63
CA ALA A 296 20.50 35.67 -13.29
C ALA A 296 20.56 34.76 -14.52
N ASP A 297 19.98 35.16 -15.65
CA ASP A 297 20.03 34.42 -16.91
C ASP A 297 21.48 34.32 -17.46
N ILE A 298 22.31 35.36 -17.32
CA ILE A 298 23.74 35.32 -17.70
C ILE A 298 24.54 34.36 -16.79
N ILE A 299 24.26 34.36 -15.48
CA ILE A 299 24.91 33.43 -14.53
C ILE A 299 24.57 31.99 -14.90
N LEU A 300 23.30 31.70 -15.17
CA LEU A 300 22.82 30.36 -15.54
C LEU A 300 23.25 29.95 -16.95
N GLY A 301 23.75 30.88 -17.76
CA GLY A 301 24.19 30.64 -19.13
C GLY A 301 23.06 30.65 -20.17
N ASP A 302 21.88 31.09 -19.76
CA ASP A 302 20.71 31.28 -20.63
C ASP A 302 20.83 32.55 -21.47
N ALA A 303 21.69 33.50 -21.07
CA ALA A 303 22.01 34.70 -21.83
C ALA A 303 23.53 34.96 -21.95
N SER A 304 23.96 35.48 -23.10
CA SER A 304 25.35 35.89 -23.34
C SER A 304 25.42 37.00 -24.39
N PHE A 305 26.25 38.02 -24.17
CA PHE A 305 26.51 39.03 -25.20
C PHE A 305 27.35 38.46 -26.33
N VAL A 306 27.04 38.84 -27.57
CA VAL A 306 27.86 38.51 -28.73
C VAL A 306 29.07 39.42 -28.70
N THR A 307 30.26 38.84 -28.55
CA THR A 307 31.52 39.56 -28.67
C THR A 307 31.79 39.82 -30.15
N ASP A 308 31.85 41.09 -30.54
CA ASP A 308 32.36 41.53 -31.84
C ASP A 308 33.85 41.21 -32.00
#